data_AF-A0AAV5RDJ0-F1
#
_entry.id   AF-A0AAV5RDJ0-F1
#
_cell.length_a   1.000
_cell.length_b   1.000
_cell.length_c   1.000
_cell.angle_alpha   90.00
_cell.angle_beta   90.00
_cell.angle_gamma   90.00
#
_symmetry.space_group_name_H-M   'P 1'
#
loop_
_entity.id
_entity.type
_entity.pdbx_description
1 polymer ?
#
loop_
_entity_poly.entity_id
_entity_poly.type
_entity_poly.pdbx_seq_one_letter_code
_entity_poly.pdbx_strand_id
1 'polypeptide(L)'
;MNMTPTDQEIKITALKVMLRERERIVQDQQARSEELIKMKEKIDNWKLESSQEPELSQFREEEIYKTEKTVFEDTEEVIKVAGIQIQEVLKDVESSLEGAADEEVIKLIEEAKALDVKET
;
A
#
# COMPACT_ATOMS: atom_id res chain seq x y z
N MET A 1 36.17 -15.69 12.41
CA MET A 1 34.90 -16.43 12.61
C MET A 1 33.90 -15.85 11.64
N ASN A 2 33.26 -16.67 10.79
CA ASN A 2 32.11 -16.22 9.99
C ASN A 2 30.88 -16.40 10.89
N MET A 3 30.30 -15.29 11.35
CA MET A 3 29.01 -15.33 12.06
C MET A 3 27.90 -15.42 11.02
N THR A 4 27.06 -16.44 11.13
CA THR A 4 25.75 -16.49 10.48
C THR A 4 24.84 -15.44 11.14
N PRO A 5 23.98 -14.74 10.39
CA PRO A 5 23.04 -13.79 10.96
C PRO A 5 22.22 -14.44 12.08
N THR A 6 22.04 -13.75 13.19
CA THR A 6 21.14 -14.18 14.26
C THR A 6 19.69 -14.14 13.75
N ASP A 7 18.83 -15.03 14.24
CA ASP A 7 17.41 -15.09 13.83
C ASP A 7 16.70 -13.72 13.98
N GLN A 8 17.17 -12.89 14.89
CA GLN A 8 16.72 -11.52 15.10
C GLN A 8 17.09 -10.57 13.94
N GLU A 9 18.33 -10.62 13.45
CA GLU A 9 18.78 -9.81 12.30
C GLU A 9 18.01 -10.18 11.03
N ILE A 10 17.67 -11.47 10.86
CA ILE A 10 16.84 -11.95 9.74
C ILE A 10 15.43 -11.35 9.84
N LYS A 11 14.80 -11.41 11.01
CA LYS A 11 13.45 -10.85 11.23
C LYS A 11 13.41 -9.34 11.04
N ILE A 12 14.41 -8.61 11.54
CA ILE A 12 14.55 -7.15 11.33
C ILE A 12 14.73 -6.84 9.84
N THR A 13 15.53 -7.61 9.12
CA THR A 13 15.71 -7.45 7.68
C THR A 13 14.40 -7.69 6.92
N ALA A 14 13.65 -8.72 7.29
CA ALA A 14 12.34 -9.00 6.70
C ALA A 14 11.36 -7.83 6.94
N LEU A 15 11.30 -7.31 8.18
CA LEU A 15 10.48 -6.15 8.53
C LEU A 15 10.84 -4.93 7.69
N LYS A 16 12.14 -4.62 7.54
CA LYS A 16 12.62 -3.50 6.69
C LYS A 16 12.17 -3.65 5.23
N VAL A 17 12.26 -4.85 4.67
CA VAL A 17 11.85 -5.12 3.28
C VAL A 17 10.34 -4.93 3.11
N MET A 18 9.55 -5.49 4.03
CA MET A 18 8.09 -5.41 3.96
C MET A 18 7.58 -3.97 4.10
N LEU A 19 8.18 -3.18 5.01
CA LEU A 19 7.83 -1.76 5.19
C LEU A 19 8.08 -0.94 3.92
N ARG A 20 9.25 -1.13 3.28
CA ARG A 20 9.58 -0.44 2.03
C ARG A 20 8.66 -0.84 0.89
N GLU A 21 8.34 -2.13 0.77
CA GLU A 21 7.45 -2.60 -0.28
C GLU A 21 6.03 -2.07 -0.09
N ARG A 22 5.52 -2.06 1.15
CA ARG A 22 4.22 -1.46 1.44
C ARG A 22 4.22 0.04 1.14
N GLU A 23 5.26 0.78 1.51
CA GLU A 23 5.38 2.20 1.19
C GLU A 23 5.34 2.43 -0.33
N ARG A 24 6.08 1.63 -1.10
CA ARG A 24 6.08 1.67 -2.57
C ARG A 24 4.67 1.45 -3.14
N ILE A 25 3.98 0.41 -2.69
CA ILE A 25 2.62 0.10 -3.16
C ILE A 25 1.63 1.22 -2.79
N VAL A 26 1.74 1.80 -1.60
CA VAL A 26 0.90 2.94 -1.18
C VAL A 26 1.14 4.17 -2.07
N GLN A 27 2.39 4.47 -2.43
CA GLN A 27 2.71 5.57 -3.34
C GLN A 27 2.15 5.33 -4.75
N ASP A 28 2.29 4.11 -5.29
CA ASP A 28 1.71 3.72 -6.58
C ASP A 28 0.17 3.86 -6.56
N GLN A 29 -0.45 3.47 -5.44
CA GLN A 29 -1.90 3.58 -5.24
C GLN A 29 -2.36 5.04 -5.20
N GLN A 30 -1.61 5.93 -4.54
CA GLN A 30 -1.93 7.36 -4.53
C GLN A 30 -1.90 7.95 -5.95
N ALA A 31 -0.88 7.62 -6.75
CA ALA A 31 -0.80 8.05 -8.14
C ALA A 31 -1.99 7.55 -8.97
N ARG A 32 -2.38 6.27 -8.79
CA ARG A 32 -3.56 5.70 -9.47
C ARG A 32 -4.87 6.36 -9.04
N SER A 33 -4.99 6.75 -7.77
CA SER A 33 -6.15 7.50 -7.27
C SER A 33 -6.33 8.81 -8.04
N GLU A 34 -5.25 9.58 -8.24
CA GLU A 34 -5.29 10.83 -8.99
C GLU A 34 -5.68 10.62 -10.46
N GLU A 35 -5.22 9.54 -11.09
CA GLU A 35 -5.60 9.18 -12.45
C GLU A 35 -7.08 8.81 -12.56
N LEU A 36 -7.59 8.01 -11.62
CA LEU A 36 -9.01 7.63 -11.56
C LEU A 36 -9.92 8.85 -11.36
N ILE A 37 -9.51 9.82 -10.54
CA ILE A 37 -10.26 11.08 -10.37
C ILE A 37 -10.36 11.81 -11.71
N LYS A 38 -9.25 11.98 -12.43
CA LYS A 38 -9.24 12.64 -13.75
C LYS A 38 -10.11 11.91 -14.77
N MET A 39 -10.05 10.57 -14.80
CA MET A 39 -10.91 9.76 -15.66
C MET A 39 -12.39 9.95 -15.32
N LYS A 40 -12.73 9.96 -14.02
CA LYS A 40 -14.09 10.15 -13.54
C LYS A 40 -14.63 11.53 -13.91
N GLU A 41 -13.86 12.59 -13.68
CA GLU A 41 -14.21 13.96 -14.07
C GLU A 41 -14.46 14.07 -15.59
N LYS A 42 -13.61 13.44 -16.40
CA LYS A 42 -13.78 13.39 -17.87
C LYS A 42 -15.10 12.73 -18.27
N ILE A 43 -15.41 11.58 -17.69
CA ILE A 43 -16.67 10.84 -17.93
C ILE A 43 -17.89 11.67 -17.48
N ASP A 44 -17.79 12.35 -16.34
CA ASP A 44 -18.88 13.15 -15.81
C ASP A 44 -19.14 14.40 -16.67
N ASN A 45 -18.08 15.06 -17.16
CA ASN A 45 -18.22 16.17 -18.11
C ASN A 45 -18.95 15.73 -19.39
N TRP A 46 -18.62 14.56 -19.94
CA TRP A 46 -19.33 14.03 -21.10
C TRP A 46 -20.81 13.76 -20.83
N LYS A 47 -21.13 13.24 -19.65
CA LYS A 47 -22.52 13.00 -19.23
C LYS A 47 -23.31 14.30 -19.05
N LEU A 48 -22.65 15.40 -18.67
CA LEU A 48 -23.27 16.72 -18.54
C LEU A 48 -23.47 17.42 -19.90
N GLU A 49 -22.52 17.26 -20.82
CA GLU A 49 -22.56 17.88 -22.15
C GLU A 49 -23.46 17.13 -23.14
N SER A 50 -23.70 15.83 -22.91
CA SER A 50 -24.48 15.01 -23.83
C SER A 50 -25.98 15.05 -23.53
N SER A 51 -26.76 15.63 -24.45
CA SER A 51 -28.20 15.39 -24.57
C SER A 51 -28.54 14.21 -25.51
N GLN A 52 -27.54 13.43 -25.93
CA GLN A 52 -27.64 12.37 -26.93
C GLN A 52 -27.10 11.02 -26.40
N GLU A 53 -27.32 9.96 -27.18
CA GLU A 53 -26.79 8.62 -26.91
C GLU A 53 -25.25 8.66 -26.86
N PRO A 54 -24.59 8.00 -25.88
CA PRO A 54 -23.14 8.05 -25.73
C PRO A 54 -22.39 7.53 -26.96
N GLU A 55 -21.30 8.19 -27.33
CA GLU A 55 -20.42 7.69 -28.40
C GLU A 55 -19.68 6.41 -27.97
N LEU A 56 -19.33 5.55 -28.93
CA LEU A 56 -18.58 4.32 -28.66
C LEU A 56 -17.24 4.57 -27.94
N SER A 57 -16.60 5.71 -28.22
CA SER A 57 -15.39 6.17 -27.55
C SER A 57 -15.62 6.40 -26.04
N GLN A 58 -16.74 7.01 -25.67
CA GLN A 58 -17.12 7.27 -24.28
C GLN A 58 -17.42 5.97 -23.54
N PHE A 59 -18.14 5.04 -24.18
CA PHE A 59 -18.40 3.71 -23.60
C PHE A 59 -17.10 2.96 -23.29
N ARG A 60 -16.14 2.97 -24.23
CA ARG A 60 -14.84 2.31 -24.02
C ARG A 60 -14.09 2.90 -22.84
N GLU A 61 -14.05 4.22 -22.73
CA GLU A 61 -13.36 4.88 -21.61
C GLU A 61 -14.04 4.63 -20.26
N GLU A 62 -15.37 4.53 -20.21
CA GLU A 62 -16.10 4.14 -19.00
C GLU A 62 -15.79 2.70 -18.58
N GLU A 63 -15.63 1.76 -19.52
CA GLU A 63 -15.23 0.39 -19.20
C GLU A 63 -13.77 0.29 -18.73
N ILE A 64 -12.87 1.09 -19.31
CA ILE A 64 -11.48 1.20 -18.81
C ILE A 64 -11.50 1.75 -17.39
N TYR A 65 -12.24 2.83 -17.12
CA TYR A 65 -12.38 3.39 -15.78
C TYR A 65 -12.87 2.36 -14.76
N LYS A 66 -13.91 1.58 -15.10
CA LYS A 66 -14.40 0.51 -14.20
C LYS A 66 -13.33 -0.54 -13.92
N THR A 67 -12.60 -0.96 -14.95
CA THR A 67 -11.52 -1.94 -14.80
C THR A 67 -10.41 -1.40 -13.89
N GLU A 68 -9.90 -0.20 -14.17
CA GLU A 68 -8.86 0.44 -13.35
C GLU A 68 -9.32 0.67 -11.91
N LYS A 69 -10.59 1.03 -11.72
CA LYS A 69 -11.19 1.17 -10.39
C LYS A 69 -11.21 -0.15 -9.63
N THR A 70 -11.57 -1.27 -10.28
CA THR A 70 -11.51 -2.59 -9.63
C THR A 70 -10.08 -2.95 -9.24
N VAL A 71 -9.09 -2.74 -10.11
CA VAL A 71 -7.69 -3.00 -9.76
C VAL A 71 -7.23 -2.10 -8.61
N PHE A 72 -7.68 -0.84 -8.56
CA PHE A 72 -7.43 0.04 -7.43
C PHE A 72 -8.01 -0.54 -6.13
N GLU A 73 -9.29 -0.91 -6.10
CA GLU A 73 -9.94 -1.51 -4.91
C GLU A 73 -9.24 -2.82 -4.47
N ASP A 74 -8.89 -3.68 -5.41
CA ASP A 74 -8.10 -4.91 -5.13
C ASP A 74 -6.73 -4.59 -4.53
N THR A 75 -6.09 -3.50 -4.98
CA THR A 75 -4.79 -3.07 -4.45
C THR A 75 -4.91 -2.53 -3.02
N GLU A 76 -6.03 -1.88 -2.66
CA GLU A 76 -6.30 -1.47 -1.26
C GLU A 76 -6.39 -2.69 -0.34
N GLU A 77 -7.04 -3.76 -0.78
CA GLU A 77 -7.10 -5.03 -0.05
C GLU A 77 -5.69 -5.62 0.15
N VAL A 78 -4.84 -5.60 -0.88
CA VAL A 78 -3.45 -6.07 -0.80
C VAL A 78 -2.63 -5.24 0.21
N ILE A 79 -2.75 -3.92 0.18
CA ILE A 79 -2.05 -3.03 1.12
C ILE A 79 -2.45 -3.36 2.57
N LYS A 80 -3.75 -3.58 2.81
CA LYS A 80 -4.29 -3.94 4.12
C LYS A 80 -3.75 -5.30 4.60
N VAL A 81 -3.74 -6.31 3.74
CA VAL A 81 -3.16 -7.62 4.07
C VAL A 81 -1.66 -7.51 4.37
N ALA A 82 -0.92 -6.74 3.58
CA ALA A 82 0.49 -6.47 3.84
C ALA A 82 0.70 -5.76 5.19
N GLY A 83 -0.19 -4.83 5.57
CA GLY A 83 -0.21 -4.21 6.88
C GLY A 83 -0.34 -5.21 8.03
N ILE A 84 -1.29 -6.15 7.93
CA ILE A 84 -1.48 -7.22 8.92
C ILE A 84 -0.21 -8.08 9.05
N GLN A 85 0.38 -8.50 7.93
CA GLN A 85 1.61 -9.32 7.94
C GLN A 85 2.80 -8.56 8.56
N ILE A 86 2.92 -7.26 8.30
CA ILE A 86 3.94 -6.40 8.94
C ILE A 86 3.75 -6.39 10.46
N GLN A 87 2.50 -6.30 10.95
CA GLN A 87 2.22 -6.32 12.39
C GLN A 87 2.57 -7.67 13.05
N GLU A 88 2.32 -8.79 12.35
CA GLU A 88 2.73 -10.11 12.85
C GLU A 88 4.26 -10.21 12.98
N VAL A 89 4.99 -9.81 11.93
CA VAL A 89 6.46 -9.79 11.96
C VAL A 89 6.98 -8.81 13.01
N LEU A 90 6.33 -7.66 13.17
CA LEU A 90 6.69 -6.67 14.18
C LEU A 90 6.60 -7.25 15.59
N LYS A 91 5.49 -7.94 15.91
CA LYS A 91 5.29 -8.60 17.20
C LYS A 91 6.34 -9.69 17.47
N ASP A 92 6.73 -10.41 16.43
CA ASP A 92 7.79 -11.42 16.51
C ASP A 92 9.19 -10.80 16.72
N VAL A 93 9.45 -9.61 16.16
CA VAL A 93 10.66 -8.84 16.42
C VAL A 93 10.66 -8.31 17.85
N GLU A 94 9.57 -7.69 18.30
CA GLU A 94 9.41 -7.16 19.66
C GLU A 94 9.58 -8.23 20.73
N SER A 95 8.97 -9.40 20.55
CA SER A 95 9.11 -10.52 21.48
C SER A 95 10.53 -11.10 21.54
N SER A 96 11.33 -10.89 20.49
CA SER A 96 12.74 -11.31 20.46
C SER A 96 13.72 -10.26 21.02
N LEU A 97 13.25 -9.04 21.32
CA LEU A 97 14.06 -7.99 21.94
C LEU A 97 14.15 -8.19 23.45
N GLU A 98 14.91 -9.20 23.88
CA GLU A 98 15.31 -9.33 25.28
C GLU A 98 16.51 -8.42 25.58
N GLY A 99 16.27 -7.17 26.01
CA GLY A 99 17.31 -6.26 26.52
C GLY A 99 17.31 -4.86 25.91
N ALA A 100 18.47 -4.18 25.97
CA ALA A 100 18.67 -2.87 25.36
C ALA A 100 18.75 -3.01 23.83
N ALA A 101 17.60 -2.88 23.17
CA ALA A 101 17.49 -2.79 21.73
C ALA A 101 18.34 -1.64 21.18
N ASP A 102 18.99 -1.86 20.04
CA ASP A 102 19.63 -0.80 19.28
C ASP A 102 18.60 0.28 18.93
N GLU A 103 18.98 1.55 19.04
CA GLU A 103 18.14 2.71 18.71
C GLU A 103 17.61 2.65 17.28
N GLU A 104 18.36 2.08 16.33
CA GLU A 104 17.91 1.87 14.95
C GLU A 104 16.74 0.86 14.88
N VAL A 105 16.78 -0.18 15.71
CA VAL A 105 15.73 -1.20 15.77
C VAL A 105 14.48 -0.64 16.46
N ILE A 106 14.65 0.16 17.51
CA ILE A 106 13.55 0.86 18.18
C ILE A 106 12.87 1.82 17.19
N LYS A 107 13.64 2.62 16.45
CA LYS A 107 13.10 3.56 15.47
C LYS A 107 12.31 2.85 14.36
N LEU A 108 12.82 1.71 13.86
CA LEU A 108 12.11 0.89 12.88
C LEU A 108 10.76 0.38 13.42
N ILE A 109 10.72 -0.02 14.69
CA ILE A 109 9.48 -0.46 15.36
C ILE A 109 8.48 0.70 15.48
N GLU A 110 8.96 1.89 15.85
CA GLU A 110 8.11 3.09 15.92
C GLU A 110 7.56 3.48 14.54
N GLU A 111 8.38 3.44 13.49
CA GLU A 111 7.95 3.67 12.09
C GLU A 111 6.90 2.65 11.64
N ALA A 112 7.09 1.37 11.98
CA ALA A 112 6.13 0.30 11.70
C ALA A 112 4.79 0.51 12.42
N LYS A 113 4.81 0.95 13.68
CA LYS A 113 3.59 1.28 14.46
C LYS A 113 2.86 2.50 13.90
N ALA A 114 3.59 3.51 13.44
CA ALA A 114 3.00 4.71 12.88
C ALA A 114 2.24 4.45 11.55
N LEU A 115 2.57 3.36 10.85
CA LEU A 115 1.88 2.96 9.62
C LEU A 115 0.48 2.37 9.85
N ASP A 116 0.17 1.91 11.07
CA ASP A 116 -1.14 1.38 11.48
C ASP A 116 -2.18 2.49 11.69
N VAL A 117 -1.74 3.68 12.12
CA VAL A 117 -2.63 4.82 12.46
C VAL A 117 -3.13 5.58 11.22
N LYS A 118 -2.50 5.38 10.06
CA LYS A 118 -2.86 6.09 8.82
C LYS A 118 -3.96 5.39 7.99
N GLU A 119 -4.37 4.19 8.37
CA GLU A 119 -5.39 3.38 7.65
C GLU A 119 -6.80 3.41 8.27
N THR A 120 -7.00 4.14 9.38
CA THR A 120 -8.33 4.48 9.95
C THR A 120 -8.78 5.87 9.56
#